data_AF-A0A1A6BIC8-F1
#
_entry.id   AF-A0A1A6BIC8-F1
#
_cell.length_a   1.000
_cell.length_b   1.000
_cell.length_c   1.000
_cell.angle_alpha   90.00
_cell.angle_beta   90.00
_cell.angle_gamma   90.00
#
_symmetry.space_group_name_H-M   'P 1'
#
loop_
_entity.id
_entity.type
_entity.pdbx_description
1 polymer ?
#
loop_
_entity_poly.entity_id
_entity_poly.type
_entity_poly.pdbx_seq_one_letter_code
_entity_poly.pdbx_strand_id
1 'polypeptide(L)' 'MPRPTKGDRKVVMVRPPRIVAERLEQRWRAAGASSLSQYLADLLAVHVGLPELAAELNRVEEVLPLAI' A
#
# COMPACT_ATOMS: atom_id res chain seq x y z
N MET A 1 22.83 5.73 -5.53
CA MET A 1 21.87 6.86 -5.64
C MET A 1 20.76 6.65 -4.61
N PRO A 2 20.35 7.67 -3.84
CA PRO A 2 19.17 7.55 -2.98
C PRO A 2 17.96 7.29 -3.89
N ARG A 3 17.23 6.20 -3.62
CA ARG A 3 16.01 5.86 -4.37
C ARG A 3 14.99 6.99 -4.17
N PRO A 4 14.28 7.46 -5.21
CA PRO A 4 13.21 8.43 -5.06
C PRO A 4 12.23 7.95 -3.99
N THR A 5 12.03 8.76 -2.95
CA THR A 5 11.19 8.45 -1.81
C THR A 5 9.73 8.46 -2.24
N LYS A 6 9.20 7.34 -2.75
CA LYS A 6 7.75 7.06 -2.90
C LYS A 6 6.88 8.14 -3.61
N GLY A 7 7.45 9.15 -4.26
CA GLY A 7 6.73 10.26 -4.91
C GLY A 7 6.24 11.33 -3.93
N ASP A 8 5.24 12.10 -4.34
CA ASP A 8 4.61 13.16 -3.52
C ASP A 8 3.75 12.54 -2.40
N ARG A 9 4.38 12.21 -1.27
CA ARG A 9 3.71 11.61 -0.10
C ARG A 9 4.04 12.38 1.17
N LYS A 10 3.00 12.63 1.99
CA LYS A 10 3.15 13.18 3.35
C LYS A 10 3.28 12.05 4.37
N VAL A 11 4.25 12.15 5.28
CA VAL A 11 4.39 11.21 6.40
C VAL A 11 3.27 11.43 7.42
N VAL A 12 2.61 10.35 7.82
CA VAL A 12 1.60 10.33 8.89
C VAL A 12 2.08 9.35 9.96
N MET A 13 2.31 9.84 11.18
CA MET A 13 2.68 9.01 12.33
C MET A 13 1.43 8.70 13.15
N VAL A 14 1.20 7.41 13.40
CA VAL A 14 0.07 6.91 14.21
C VAL A 14 0.57 5.94 15.27
N ARG A 15 -0.16 5.86 16.39
CA ARG A 15 0.11 4.92 17.50
C ARG A 15 -1.15 4.12 17.81
N PRO A 16 -1.52 3.15 16.95
CA PRO A 16 -2.72 2.35 17.19
C PRO A 16 -2.51 1.42 18.42
N PRO A 17 -3.59 0.95 19.06
CA PRO A 17 -3.49 -0.10 20.07
C PRO A 17 -2.73 -1.32 19.53
N ARG A 18 -1.98 -2.01 20.40
CA ARG A 18 -1.11 -3.14 20.01
C ARG A 18 -1.85 -4.20 19.17
N ILE A 19 -3.05 -4.59 19.60
CA ILE A 19 -3.87 -5.58 18.88
C ILE A 19 -4.21 -5.14 17.45
N VAL A 20 -4.37 -3.84 17.21
CA VAL A 20 -4.62 -3.30 15.87
C VAL A 20 -3.38 -3.42 15.01
N ALA A 21 -2.20 -3.10 15.55
CA ALA A 21 -0.93 -3.27 14.83
C ALA A 21 -0.69 -4.74 14.44
N GLU A 22 -0.89 -5.67 15.36
CA GLU A 22 -0.75 -7.12 15.10
C GLU A 22 -1.71 -7.60 14.00
N ARG A 23 -2.96 -7.12 14.00
CA ARG A 23 -3.93 -7.46 12.94
C ARG A 23 -3.58 -6.85 11.60
N LEU A 24 -3.03 -5.63 11.57
CA LEU A 24 -2.54 -5.00 10.34
C LEU A 24 -1.36 -5.77 9.74
N GLU A 25 -0.44 -6.25 10.57
CA GLU A 25 0.67 -7.11 10.11
C GLU A 25 0.17 -8.42 9.49
N GLN A 26 -0.82 -9.07 10.10
CA GLN A 26 -1.44 -10.29 9.56
C GLN A 26 -2.09 -10.02 8.20
N ARG A 27 -2.86 -8.94 8.09
CA ARG A 27 -3.53 -8.56 6.83
C ARG A 27 -2.55 -8.16 5.74
N TRP A 28 -1.49 -7.44 6.10
CA TRP A 28 -0.41 -7.09 5.18
C TRP A 28 0.22 -8.35 4.57
N ARG A 29 0.61 -9.32 5.41
CA ARG A 29 1.19 -10.59 4.94
C ARG A 29 0.23 -11.35 4.02
N ALA A 30 -1.05 -11.40 4.37
CA ALA A 30 -2.07 -12.06 3.55
C ALA A 30 -2.29 -11.36 2.19
N ALA A 31 -2.12 -10.04 2.14
CA ALA A 31 -2.27 -9.25 0.90
C ALA A 31 -1.05 -9.32 -0.02
N GLY A 32 0.07 -9.89 0.42
CA GLY A 32 1.28 -10.02 -0.40
C GLY A 32 2.00 -8.70 -0.73
N ALA A 33 1.67 -7.61 -0.05
CA ALA A 33 2.33 -6.32 -0.26
C ALA A 33 3.81 -6.37 0.21
N SER A 34 4.65 -5.54 -0.38
CA SER A 34 6.11 -5.54 -0.17
C SER A 34 6.53 -5.13 1.23
N SER A 35 5.73 -4.30 1.90
CA SER A 35 5.99 -3.83 3.27
C SER A 35 4.72 -3.36 3.95
N LEU A 36 4.69 -3.41 5.28
CA LEU A 36 3.57 -2.87 6.07
C LEU A 36 3.30 -1.40 5.74
N SER A 37 4.36 -0.58 5.60
CA SER A 37 4.21 0.84 5.26
C SER A 37 3.64 1.06 3.85
N GLN A 38 3.87 0.15 2.89
CA GLN A 38 3.24 0.24 1.58
C GLN A 38 1.78 -0.22 1.63
N TYR A 39 1.51 -1.33 2.31
CA TYR A 39 0.15 -1.82 2.57
C TYR A 39 -0.73 -0.75 3.22
N LEU A 40 -0.23 -0.05 4.25
CA LEU A 40 -0.98 1.01 4.93
C LEU A 40 -1.20 2.24 4.03
N ALA A 41 -0.23 2.60 3.19
CA ALA A 41 -0.40 3.70 2.24
C ALA A 41 -1.53 3.39 1.24
N ASP A 42 -1.54 2.17 0.70
CA ASP A 42 -2.57 1.72 -0.22
C ASP A 42 -3.94 1.61 0.46
N LEU A 43 -3.98 1.07 1.68
CA LEU A 43 -5.20 0.98 2.48
C LEU A 43 -5.80 2.36 2.72
N LEU A 44 -4.97 3.37 3.02
CA LEU A 44 -5.42 4.74 3.20
C LEU A 44 -5.95 5.33 1.90
N ALA A 45 -5.27 5.12 0.77
CA ALA A 45 -5.73 5.58 -0.54
C ALA A 45 -7.12 5.02 -0.88
N VAL A 46 -7.32 3.71 -0.69
CA VAL A 46 -8.63 3.07 -0.87
C VAL A 46 -9.67 3.61 0.11
N HIS A 47 -9.29 3.76 1.39
CA HIS A 47 -10.21 4.24 2.44
C HIS A 47 -10.75 5.64 2.17
N VAL A 48 -9.95 6.52 1.57
CA VAL A 48 -10.37 7.90 1.22
C VAL A 48 -10.98 8.01 -0.18
N GLY A 49 -11.18 6.89 -0.89
CA GLY A 49 -11.82 6.88 -2.21
C GLY A 49 -10.91 7.22 -3.39
N LEU A 50 -9.59 7.02 -3.25
CA LEU A 50 -8.58 7.20 -4.30
C LEU A 50 -7.85 5.88 -4.61
N PRO A 51 -8.55 4.78 -4.99
CA PRO A 51 -7.94 3.46 -5.19
C PRO A 51 -6.88 3.43 -6.30
N GLU A 52 -6.92 4.33 -7.27
CA GLU A 52 -5.92 4.48 -8.34
C GLU A 52 -4.54 4.91 -7.83
N LEU A 53 -4.47 5.45 -6.61
CA LEU A 53 -3.20 5.77 -5.95
C LEU A 53 -2.63 4.60 -5.15
N ALA A 54 -3.39 3.50 -4.99
CA ALA A 54 -2.89 2.29 -4.37
C ALA A 54 -1.85 1.65 -5.29
N ALA A 55 -0.63 1.45 -4.76
CA ALA A 55 0.44 0.91 -5.55
C ALA A 55 0.34 -0.61 -5.65
N GLU A 56 0.01 -1.35 -4.60
CA GLU A 56 0.10 -2.82 -4.57
C GLU A 56 -1.24 -3.48 -4.26
N LEU A 57 -2.07 -2.88 -3.40
CA LEU A 57 -3.43 -3.38 -3.18
C LEU A 57 -4.32 -3.18 -4.39
N ASN A 58 -5.19 -4.16 -4.66
CA ASN A 58 -6.21 -4.13 -5.71
C ASN A 58 -5.68 -3.94 -7.14
N ARG A 59 -4.39 -4.19 -7.40
CA ARG A 59 -3.91 -4.40 -8.77
C ARG A 59 -4.56 -5.67 -9.32
N VAL A 60 -5.58 -5.48 -10.14
CA VAL A 60 -5.89 -6.45 -11.20
C VAL A 60 -4.67 -6.42 -12.10
N GLU A 61 -4.05 -7.56 -12.41
CA GLU A 61 -2.98 -7.62 -13.41
C GLU A 61 -3.52 -7.02 -14.71
N GLU A 62 -3.24 -5.74 -14.96
CA GLU A 62 -3.37 -5.14 -16.27
C GLU A 62 -2.27 -5.77 -17.13
N VAL A 63 -2.60 -6.92 -17.71
CA VAL A 63 -1.80 -7.52 -18.78
C VAL A 63 -1.87 -6.53 -19.93
N LEU A 64 -0.87 -5.66 -20.03
CA LEU A 64 -0.68 -4.82 -21.20
C LEU A 64 -0.60 -5.76 -22.41
N PRO A 65 -1.46 -5.61 -23.43
CA PRO A 65 -1.35 -6.42 -24.62
C PRO A 65 0.04 -6.16 -25.20
N LEU A 66 0.83 -7.23 -25.35
CA LEU A 66 2.12 -7.17 -26.01
C LEU A 66 1.88 -6.54 -27.39
N ALA A 67 2.48 -5.37 -27.62
CA ALA A 67 2.49 -4.78 -28.95
C ALA A 67 3.22 -5.77 -29.87
N ILE A 68 2.48 -6.31 -30.83
CA ILE A 68 2.99 -7.18 -31.91
C ILE A 68 3.37 -6.30 -33.09
#